data_AF-A0A3M1R901-F1
#
_entry.id   AF-A0A3M1R901-F1
#
_cell.length_a   1.000
_cell.length_b   1.000
_cell.length_c   1.000
_cell.angle_alpha   90.00
_cell.angle_beta   90.00
_cell.angle_gamma   90.00
#
_symmetry.space_group_name_H-M   'P 1'
#
loop_
_entity.id
_entity.type
_entity.pdbx_description
1 polymer ?
#
loop_
_entity_poly.entity_id
_entity_poly.type
_entity_poly.pdbx_seq_one_letter_code
_entity_poly.pdbx_strand_id
1 'polypeptide(L)'
;MLLGRMIARSIWPERKERGMVILTTICSEFPDIDVFFSNGNPLQHLQIHRGLTHSILGASLLALLLAGVTKRWFLKERRFSTLYLASLGGLGIHIFFDLVTSYGTMLFYPFSKARLSFDTVFIVDPYIWLILLLPLLLRWRRGALFAHRNLIATIILALYLSLGFLNHGVAMHRLQRWTTAQ
;
A
#
# COMPACT_ATOMS: atom_id res chain seq x y z
N MET A 1 -0.02 -5.89 -2.05
CA MET A 1 0.68 -6.58 -3.16
C MET A 1 0.17 -6.25 -4.56
N LEU A 2 -1.13 -6.46 -4.79
CA LEU A 2 -1.69 -6.48 -6.14
C LEU A 2 -1.72 -5.09 -6.79
N LEU A 3 -2.08 -4.06 -6.02
CA LEU A 3 -2.09 -2.68 -6.50
C LEU A 3 -0.68 -2.17 -6.86
N GLY A 4 0.31 -2.42 -6.00
CA GLY A 4 1.72 -2.08 -6.28
C GLY A 4 2.22 -2.69 -7.59
N ARG A 5 1.88 -3.97 -7.82
CA ARG A 5 2.17 -4.66 -9.09
C ARG A 5 1.43 -4.04 -10.27
N MET A 6 0.15 -3.70 -10.12
CA MET A 6 -0.67 -3.10 -11.19
C MET A 6 -0.11 -1.74 -11.59
N ILE A 7 0.16 -0.86 -10.62
CA ILE A 7 0.76 0.46 -10.85
C ILE A 7 2.13 0.31 -11.50
N ALA A 8 3.00 -0.57 -10.97
CA ALA A 8 4.32 -0.79 -11.55
C ALA A 8 4.25 -1.30 -12.99
N ARG A 9 3.27 -2.16 -13.33
CA ARG A 9 3.05 -2.60 -14.72
C ARG A 9 2.55 -1.50 -15.65
N SER A 10 1.83 -0.51 -15.13
CA SER A 10 1.40 0.65 -15.92
C SER A 10 2.56 1.59 -16.20
N ILE A 11 3.50 1.75 -15.27
CA ILE A 11 4.71 2.58 -15.44
C ILE A 11 5.74 1.85 -16.32
N TRP A 12 5.91 0.55 -16.12
CA TRP A 12 6.90 -0.30 -16.81
C TRP A 12 6.21 -1.45 -17.58
N PRO A 13 5.57 -1.14 -18.74
CA PRO A 13 4.78 -2.13 -19.46
C PRO A 13 5.63 -3.15 -20.24
N GLU A 14 6.86 -2.80 -20.59
CA GLU A 14 7.73 -3.63 -21.41
C GLU A 14 8.28 -4.85 -20.66
N ARG A 15 8.42 -5.98 -21.36
CA ARG A 15 8.95 -7.23 -20.78
C ARG A 15 10.35 -7.06 -20.18
N LYS A 16 11.19 -6.21 -20.80
CA LYS A 16 12.56 -5.92 -20.33
C LYS A 16 12.59 -5.21 -18.97
N GLU A 17 11.51 -4.54 -18.60
CA GLU A 17 11.37 -3.80 -17.34
C GLU A 17 10.75 -4.64 -16.21
N ARG A 18 10.59 -5.96 -16.41
CA ARG A 18 9.98 -6.87 -15.42
C ARG A 18 10.67 -6.80 -14.05
N GLY A 19 11.97 -6.50 -14.00
CA GLY A 19 12.70 -6.29 -12.75
C GLY A 19 12.13 -5.17 -11.90
N MET A 20 11.76 -4.03 -12.51
CA MET A 20 11.13 -2.90 -11.80
C MET A 20 9.76 -3.27 -11.23
N VAL A 21 8.96 -4.01 -12.01
CA VAL A 21 7.66 -4.52 -11.56
C VAL A 21 7.82 -5.44 -10.35
N ILE A 22 8.80 -6.35 -10.38
CA ILE A 22 9.08 -7.26 -9.27
C ILE A 22 9.52 -6.47 -8.04
N LEU A 23 10.47 -5.53 -8.20
CA LEU A 23 10.95 -4.67 -7.12
C LEU A 23 9.79 -3.96 -6.43
N THR A 24 8.98 -3.19 -7.16
CA THR A 24 7.87 -2.44 -6.57
C THR A 24 6.84 -3.37 -5.93
N THR A 25 6.58 -4.54 -6.51
CA THR A 25 5.68 -5.53 -5.90
C THR A 25 6.19 -6.03 -4.56
N ILE A 26 7.48 -6.34 -4.45
CA ILE A 26 8.12 -6.79 -3.19
C ILE A 26 8.12 -5.66 -2.17
N CYS A 27 8.49 -4.45 -2.59
CA CYS A 27 8.51 -3.28 -1.71
C CYS A 27 7.11 -2.94 -1.17
N SER A 28 6.04 -3.26 -1.91
CA SER A 28 4.67 -3.14 -1.43
C SER A 28 4.24 -4.15 -0.36
N GLU A 29 4.99 -5.22 -0.11
CA GLU A 29 4.73 -6.14 1.03
C GLU A 29 5.69 -5.92 2.18
N PHE A 30 6.82 -5.27 1.90
CA PHE A 30 7.94 -5.21 2.82
C PHE A 30 7.63 -4.55 4.17
N PRO A 31 6.68 -3.61 4.33
CA PRO A 31 6.39 -3.04 5.65
C PRO A 31 5.98 -4.10 6.69
N ASP A 32 5.26 -5.15 6.27
CA ASP A 32 4.75 -6.19 7.16
C ASP A 32 5.82 -7.24 7.54
N ILE A 33 7.08 -7.02 7.16
CA ILE A 33 8.21 -7.81 7.67
C ILE A 33 8.33 -7.71 9.22
N ASP A 34 7.70 -6.70 9.81
CA ASP A 34 7.61 -6.50 11.26
C ASP A 34 6.86 -7.63 12.00
N VAL A 35 6.12 -8.49 11.29
CA VAL A 35 5.51 -9.70 11.87
C VAL A 35 6.55 -10.58 12.56
N PHE A 36 7.77 -10.64 12.02
CA PHE A 36 8.87 -11.43 12.55
C PHE A 36 9.53 -10.80 13.79
N PHE A 37 9.29 -9.51 14.06
CA PHE A 37 9.90 -8.81 15.21
C PHE A 37 9.17 -9.08 16.52
N SER A 38 7.99 -9.69 16.45
CA SER A 38 7.15 -9.97 17.61
C SER A 38 7.54 -11.25 18.38
N ASN A 39 8.53 -12.01 17.90
CA ASN A 39 8.98 -13.29 18.49
C ASN A 39 7.82 -14.27 18.82
N GLY A 40 6.72 -14.20 18.07
CA GLY A 40 5.53 -15.03 18.28
C GLY A 40 4.61 -14.56 19.43
N ASN A 41 4.90 -13.43 20.07
CA ASN A 41 4.05 -12.83 21.11
C ASN A 41 2.97 -11.93 20.48
N PRO A 42 1.67 -12.28 20.58
CA PRO A 42 0.59 -11.50 19.97
C PRO A 42 0.45 -10.09 20.54
N LEU A 43 0.68 -9.90 21.84
CA LEU A 43 0.58 -8.59 22.48
C LEU A 43 1.71 -7.68 21.99
N GLN A 44 2.92 -8.22 21.87
CA GLN A 44 4.05 -7.49 21.30
C GLN A 44 3.79 -7.13 19.84
N HIS A 45 3.22 -8.05 19.06
CA HIS A 45 2.83 -7.79 17.67
C HIS A 45 1.88 -6.59 17.59
N LEU A 46 0.81 -6.53 18.39
CA LEU A 46 -0.11 -5.38 18.41
C LEU A 46 0.57 -4.05 18.79
N GLN A 47 1.63 -4.10 19.59
CA GLN A 47 2.36 -2.91 20.01
C GLN A 47 3.31 -2.38 18.92
N ILE A 48 4.00 -3.28 18.22
CA ILE A 48 5.05 -2.91 17.26
C ILE A 48 4.55 -2.84 15.82
N HIS A 49 3.48 -3.59 15.50
CA HIS A 49 2.96 -3.68 14.15
C HIS A 49 2.39 -2.33 13.70
N ARG A 50 2.68 -1.99 12.45
CA ARG A 50 2.44 -0.66 11.87
C ARG A 50 3.14 0.47 12.61
N GLY A 51 4.32 0.15 13.14
CA GLY A 51 5.22 1.05 13.85
C GLY A 51 6.30 1.60 12.91
N LEU A 52 7.56 1.23 13.18
CA LEU A 52 8.72 1.77 12.47
C LEU A 52 8.68 1.48 10.96
N THR A 53 8.37 0.26 10.55
CA THR A 53 8.35 -0.18 9.14
C THR A 53 7.29 0.52 8.29
N HIS A 54 6.28 1.11 8.94
CA HIS A 54 5.16 1.80 8.30
C HIS A 54 5.20 3.31 8.50
N SER A 55 6.24 3.85 9.13
CA SER A 55 6.42 5.29 9.32
C SER A 55 7.06 5.95 8.09
N ILE A 56 6.89 7.26 7.91
CA ILE A 56 7.50 7.99 6.78
C ILE A 56 9.03 7.84 6.81
N LEU A 57 9.61 7.94 8.01
CA LEU A 57 11.05 7.78 8.19
C LEU A 57 11.48 6.35 7.89
N GLY A 58 10.78 5.35 8.45
CA GLY A 58 11.11 3.95 8.23
C GLY A 58 10.93 3.52 6.79
N ALA A 59 9.87 3.95 6.10
CA ALA A 59 9.67 3.72 4.68
C ALA A 59 10.81 4.31 3.84
N SER A 60 11.27 5.51 4.18
CA SER A 60 12.41 6.14 3.47
C SER A 60 13.71 5.36 3.68
N LEU A 61 13.99 4.92 4.91
CA LEU A 61 15.17 4.10 5.23
C LEU A 61 15.10 2.70 4.58
N LEU A 62 13.94 2.06 4.62
CA LEU A 62 13.69 0.78 3.95
C LEU A 62 13.83 0.92 2.43
N ALA A 63 13.34 2.02 1.84
CA ALA A 63 13.51 2.29 0.42
C ALA A 63 15.00 2.41 0.04
N LEU A 64 15.82 3.09 0.86
CA LEU A 64 17.27 3.15 0.66
C LEU A 64 17.91 1.76 0.70
N LEU A 65 17.57 0.96 1.71
CA LEU A 65 18.07 -0.41 1.87
C LEU A 65 17.70 -1.27 0.66
N LEU A 66 16.42 -1.32 0.30
CA LEU A 66 15.90 -2.14 -0.79
C LEU A 66 16.45 -1.69 -2.14
N ALA A 67 16.60 -0.39 -2.38
CA ALA A 67 17.23 0.13 -3.58
C ALA A 67 18.73 -0.23 -3.65
N GLY A 68 19.44 -0.16 -2.53
CA GLY A 68 20.86 -0.53 -2.43
C GLY A 68 21.09 -2.01 -2.70
N VAL A 69 20.34 -2.87 -2.01
CA VAL A 69 20.29 -4.33 -2.22
C VAL A 69 20.02 -4.63 -3.70
N THR A 70 18.97 -4.03 -4.25
CA THR A 70 18.55 -4.28 -5.63
C THR A 70 19.61 -3.85 -6.63
N LYS A 71 20.22 -2.68 -6.43
CA LYS A 71 21.30 -2.18 -7.29
C LYS A 71 22.53 -3.08 -7.23
N ARG A 72 22.92 -3.53 -6.03
CA ARG A 72 24.16 -4.30 -5.83
C ARG A 72 24.12 -5.68 -6.46
N TRP A 73 22.95 -6.34 -6.45
CA TRP A 73 22.84 -7.75 -6.82
C TRP A 73 21.97 -8.05 -8.03
N PHE A 74 21.00 -7.21 -8.38
CA PHE A 74 19.98 -7.55 -9.39
C PHE A 74 19.92 -6.56 -10.57
N LEU A 75 19.68 -5.28 -10.30
CA LEU A 75 19.43 -4.24 -11.32
C LEU A 75 20.59 -3.23 -11.38
N LYS A 76 21.81 -3.73 -11.59
CA LYS A 76 23.06 -2.94 -11.55
C LYS A 76 23.06 -1.74 -12.49
N GLU A 77 22.50 -1.91 -13.69
CA GLU A 77 22.42 -0.87 -14.73
C GLU A 77 21.41 0.24 -14.42
N ARG A 78 20.53 0.05 -13.43
CA ARG A 78 19.51 1.05 -13.11
C ARG A 78 20.09 2.17 -12.24
N ARG A 79 19.63 3.39 -12.52
CA ARG A 79 19.91 4.55 -11.66
C ARG A 79 19.38 4.28 -10.26
N PHE A 80 20.20 4.61 -9.25
CA PHE A 80 19.84 4.38 -7.84
C PHE A 80 18.56 5.15 -7.48
N SER A 81 18.41 6.39 -7.96
CA SER A 81 17.21 7.20 -7.76
C SER A 81 15.94 6.52 -8.27
N THR A 82 16.00 5.85 -9.44
CA THR A 82 14.86 5.10 -9.98
C THR A 82 14.48 3.93 -9.08
N LEU A 83 15.47 3.19 -8.56
CA LEU A 83 15.23 2.07 -7.65
C LEU A 83 14.69 2.55 -6.30
N TYR A 84 15.21 3.66 -5.79
CA TYR A 84 14.76 4.30 -4.56
C TYR A 84 13.31 4.75 -4.67
N LEU A 85 12.97 5.51 -5.71
CA LEU A 85 11.60 5.98 -5.94
C LEU A 85 10.62 4.83 -6.19
N ALA A 86 11.03 3.79 -6.92
CA ALA A 86 10.21 2.60 -7.12
C ALA A 86 9.96 1.82 -5.81
N SER A 87 10.95 1.77 -4.93
CA SER A 87 10.85 1.12 -3.62
C SER A 87 9.98 1.95 -2.67
N LEU A 88 10.22 3.25 -2.59
CA LEU A 88 9.45 4.19 -1.78
C LEU A 88 7.98 4.23 -2.23
N GLY A 89 7.72 4.23 -3.53
CA GLY A 89 6.36 4.15 -4.07
C GLY A 89 5.67 2.84 -3.69
N GLY A 90 6.38 1.71 -3.74
CA GLY A 90 5.85 0.42 -3.30
C GLY A 90 5.45 0.43 -1.83
N LEU A 91 6.36 0.84 -0.96
CA LEU A 91 6.16 0.98 0.49
C LEU A 91 5.02 1.97 0.81
N GLY A 92 5.00 3.11 0.11
CA GLY A 92 3.99 4.15 0.30
C GLY A 92 2.58 3.69 -0.09
N ILE A 93 2.44 2.87 -1.15
CA ILE A 93 1.14 2.27 -1.52
C ILE A 93 0.61 1.40 -0.37
N HIS A 94 1.46 0.60 0.27
CA HIS A 94 1.07 -0.23 1.41
C HIS A 94 0.62 0.63 2.59
N ILE A 95 1.46 1.57 3.00
CA ILE A 95 1.20 2.46 4.16
C ILE A 95 -0.06 3.28 3.93
N PHE A 96 -0.29 3.77 2.71
CA PHE A 96 -1.53 4.47 2.37
C PHE A 96 -2.77 3.58 2.57
N PHE A 97 -2.72 2.33 2.12
CA PHE A 97 -3.82 1.38 2.32
C PHE A 97 -4.01 1.02 3.78
N ASP A 98 -2.95 1.02 4.59
CA ASP A 98 -3.10 0.86 6.03
C ASP A 98 -3.80 2.05 6.68
N LEU A 99 -3.56 3.28 6.21
CA LEU A 99 -4.21 4.48 6.73
C LEU A 99 -5.72 4.54 6.44
N VAL A 100 -6.20 3.98 5.34
CA VAL A 100 -7.67 3.91 5.08
C VAL A 100 -8.40 2.90 5.95
N THR A 101 -7.68 2.00 6.63
CA THR A 101 -8.27 1.02 7.54
C THR A 101 -8.37 1.52 8.98
N SER A 102 -9.19 0.84 9.79
CA SER A 102 -9.41 1.17 11.21
C SER A 102 -8.37 0.64 12.20
N TYR A 103 -7.31 -0.03 11.74
CA TYR A 103 -6.30 -0.57 12.66
C TYR A 103 -5.38 0.50 13.26
N GLY A 104 -5.15 1.58 12.51
CA GLY A 104 -4.28 2.69 12.90
C GLY A 104 -2.78 2.45 12.69
N THR A 105 -2.10 3.42 12.09
CA THR A 105 -0.69 3.35 11.66
C THR A 105 0.14 4.48 12.30
N MET A 106 1.32 4.17 12.84
CA MET A 106 2.21 5.15 13.49
C MET A 106 3.05 5.92 12.47
N LEU A 107 2.38 6.74 11.66
CA LEU A 107 2.99 7.39 10.49
C LEU A 107 4.24 8.24 10.83
N PHE A 108 4.27 8.83 12.02
CA PHE A 108 5.33 9.72 12.49
C PHE A 108 6.30 9.07 13.50
N TYR A 109 6.30 7.73 13.64
CA TYR A 109 7.27 7.04 14.48
C TYR A 109 8.72 7.27 13.96
N PRO A 110 9.71 7.51 14.83
CA PRO A 110 9.71 7.41 16.31
C PRO A 110 9.33 8.70 17.05
N PHE A 111 9.05 9.79 16.35
CA PHE A 111 8.76 11.09 16.98
C PHE A 111 7.40 11.11 17.68
N SER A 112 6.42 10.34 17.15
CA SER A 112 5.12 10.14 17.78
C SER A 112 4.66 8.70 17.63
N LYS A 113 4.02 8.19 18.69
CA LYS A 113 3.35 6.88 18.71
C LYS A 113 1.85 6.97 18.40
N ALA A 114 1.36 8.16 18.00
CA ALA A 114 -0.03 8.34 17.60
C ALA A 114 -0.36 7.43 16.40
N ARG A 115 -1.44 6.66 16.52
CA ARG A 115 -1.96 5.82 15.44
C ARG A 115 -2.97 6.62 14.64
N LEU A 116 -2.69 6.82 13.35
CA LEU A 116 -3.58 7.51 12.42
C LEU A 116 -4.38 6.49 11.62
N SER A 117 -5.67 6.75 11.46
CA SER A 117 -6.61 6.00 10.63
C SER A 117 -7.61 6.98 10.02
N PHE A 118 -8.11 6.66 8.83
CA PHE A 118 -9.26 7.33 8.23
C PHE A 118 -10.57 6.62 8.52
N ASP A 119 -10.51 5.36 8.98
CA ASP A 119 -11.70 4.60 9.40
C ASP A 119 -12.78 4.49 8.32
N THR A 120 -12.35 4.39 7.06
CA THR A 120 -13.25 4.38 5.91
C THR A 120 -13.53 2.99 5.37
N VAL A 121 -12.60 2.06 5.54
CA VAL A 121 -12.72 0.69 5.02
C VAL A 121 -12.30 -0.32 6.07
N PHE A 122 -12.94 -1.49 6.06
CA PHE A 122 -12.55 -2.60 6.92
C PHE A 122 -11.19 -3.19 6.49
N ILE A 123 -10.45 -3.76 7.45
CA ILE A 123 -9.10 -4.31 7.20
C ILE A 123 -9.12 -5.40 6.10
N VAL A 124 -10.16 -6.24 6.10
CA VAL A 124 -10.37 -7.29 5.09
C VAL A 124 -11.62 -6.97 4.29
N ASP A 125 -11.46 -6.23 3.20
CA ASP A 125 -12.56 -5.85 2.33
C ASP A 125 -12.63 -6.75 1.07
N PRO A 126 -13.65 -7.62 0.94
CA PRO A 126 -13.79 -8.52 -0.20
C PRO A 126 -13.95 -7.78 -1.54
N TYR A 127 -14.52 -6.57 -1.54
CA TYR A 127 -14.71 -5.78 -2.76
C TYR A 127 -13.38 -5.22 -3.25
N ILE A 128 -12.54 -4.68 -2.36
CA ILE A 128 -11.18 -4.25 -2.72
C ILE A 128 -10.38 -5.43 -3.28
N TRP A 129 -10.44 -6.59 -2.64
CA TRP A 129 -9.76 -7.78 -3.12
C TRP A 129 -10.26 -8.19 -4.51
N LEU A 130 -11.57 -8.20 -4.74
CA LEU A 130 -12.16 -8.53 -6.03
C LEU A 130 -11.74 -7.53 -7.13
N ILE A 131 -11.79 -6.23 -6.85
CA ILE A 131 -11.39 -5.16 -7.78
C ILE A 131 -9.92 -5.35 -8.22
N LEU A 132 -9.04 -5.73 -7.29
CA LEU A 132 -7.62 -5.93 -7.57
C LEU A 132 -7.30 -7.29 -8.22
N LEU A 133 -8.05 -8.34 -7.90
CA LEU A 133 -7.82 -9.71 -8.41
C LEU A 133 -8.37 -9.94 -9.81
N LEU A 134 -9.58 -9.45 -10.12
CA LEU A 134 -10.23 -9.67 -11.41
C LEU A 134 -9.36 -9.33 -12.64
N PRO A 135 -8.70 -8.16 -12.73
CA PRO A 135 -7.86 -7.84 -13.89
C PRO A 135 -6.66 -8.79 -14.03
N LEU A 136 -6.19 -9.40 -12.94
CA LEU A 136 -5.09 -10.37 -12.94
C LEU A 136 -5.54 -11.77 -13.39
N LEU A 137 -6.77 -12.17 -13.04
CA LEU A 137 -7.37 -13.46 -13.42
C LEU A 137 -7.80 -13.50 -14.88
N LEU A 138 -8.26 -12.38 -15.45
CA LEU A 138 -8.69 -12.25 -16.84
C LEU A 138 -7.53 -12.25 -17.87
N ARG A 139 -6.42 -12.90 -17.53
CA ARG A 139 -5.07 -12.87 -18.13
C ARG A 139 -4.97 -13.30 -19.60
N TRP A 140 -6.09 -13.66 -20.22
CA TRP A 140 -6.18 -14.24 -21.56
C TRP A 140 -5.91 -13.26 -22.72
N ARG A 141 -5.83 -11.94 -22.49
CA ARG A 141 -5.54 -10.96 -23.55
C ARG A 141 -4.37 -10.05 -23.16
N ARG A 142 -3.24 -10.19 -23.86
CA ARG A 142 -2.05 -9.32 -23.72
C ARG A 142 -2.20 -8.06 -24.59
N GLY A 143 -1.43 -7.01 -24.31
CA GLY A 143 -1.40 -5.77 -25.09
C GLY A 143 -2.23 -4.62 -24.47
N ALA A 144 -2.65 -3.66 -25.28
CA ALA A 144 -3.36 -2.44 -24.83
C ALA A 144 -4.57 -2.74 -23.93
N LEU A 145 -5.31 -3.83 -24.20
CA LEU A 145 -6.44 -4.28 -23.39
C LEU A 145 -6.09 -4.55 -21.92
N PHE A 146 -4.85 -4.96 -21.61
CA PHE A 146 -4.39 -5.17 -20.24
C PHE A 146 -4.20 -3.85 -19.47
N ALA A 147 -3.65 -2.84 -20.14
CA ALA A 147 -3.47 -1.51 -19.54
C ALA A 147 -4.83 -0.85 -19.23
N HIS A 148 -5.78 -0.94 -20.17
CA HIS A 148 -7.15 -0.42 -19.96
C HIS A 148 -7.85 -1.09 -18.77
N ARG A 149 -7.71 -2.41 -18.60
CA ARG A 149 -8.30 -3.13 -17.45
C ARG A 149 -7.71 -2.69 -16.12
N ASN A 150 -6.39 -2.52 -16.04
CA ASN A 150 -5.75 -2.05 -14.80
C ASN A 150 -6.16 -0.61 -14.48
N LEU A 151 -6.30 0.24 -15.50
CA LEU A 151 -6.80 1.60 -15.33
C LEU A 151 -8.24 1.59 -14.82
N ILE A 152 -9.14 0.82 -15.46
CA ILE A 152 -10.53 0.67 -15.02
C ILE A 152 -10.60 0.18 -13.57
N ALA A 153 -9.84 -0.85 -13.21
CA ALA A 153 -9.79 -1.35 -11.84
C ALA A 153 -9.27 -0.30 -10.84
N THR A 154 -8.28 0.50 -11.24
CA THR A 154 -7.76 1.61 -10.42
C THR A 154 -8.81 2.71 -10.25
N ILE A 155 -9.56 3.05 -11.30
CA ILE A 155 -10.67 4.02 -11.24
C ILE A 155 -11.77 3.49 -10.32
N ILE A 156 -12.20 2.24 -10.49
CA ILE A 156 -13.22 1.61 -9.64
C ILE A 156 -12.76 1.61 -8.18
N LEU A 157 -11.50 1.28 -7.91
CA LEU A 157 -10.93 1.34 -6.56
C LEU A 157 -10.96 2.76 -5.99
N ALA A 158 -10.57 3.77 -6.77
CA ALA A 158 -10.60 5.16 -6.34
C ALA A 158 -12.02 5.67 -6.06
N LEU A 159 -13.00 5.28 -6.88
CA LEU A 159 -14.41 5.58 -6.66
C LEU A 159 -14.95 4.89 -5.40
N TYR A 160 -14.60 3.62 -5.20
CA TYR A 160 -14.97 2.84 -4.02
C TYR A 160 -14.44 3.47 -2.73
N LEU A 161 -13.13 3.82 -2.71
CA LEU A 161 -12.53 4.51 -1.56
C LEU A 161 -13.18 5.87 -1.32
N SER A 162 -13.40 6.67 -2.38
CA SER A 162 -14.09 7.96 -2.28
C SER A 162 -15.49 7.83 -1.67
N LEU A 163 -16.25 6.81 -2.08
CA LEU A 163 -17.56 6.52 -1.51
C LEU A 163 -17.45 6.16 -0.01
N GLY A 164 -16.43 5.38 0.37
CA GLY A 164 -16.12 5.09 1.77
C GLY A 164 -15.87 6.35 2.61
N PHE A 165 -15.03 7.27 2.10
CA PHE A 165 -14.79 8.57 2.74
C PHE A 165 -16.05 9.41 2.90
N LEU A 166 -16.88 9.50 1.85
CA LEU A 166 -18.13 10.25 1.89
C LEU A 166 -19.12 9.66 2.92
N ASN A 167 -19.28 8.34 2.91
CA ASN A 167 -20.17 7.65 3.85
C ASN A 167 -19.71 7.83 5.30
N HIS A 168 -18.40 7.72 5.55
CA HIS A 168 -17.82 7.99 6.87
C HIS A 168 -18.11 9.43 7.32
N GLY A 169 -17.89 10.42 6.47
CA GLY A 169 -18.17 11.82 6.77
C GLY A 169 -19.64 12.09 7.09
N VAL A 170 -20.57 11.50 6.32
CA VAL A 170 -22.01 11.60 6.57
C VAL A 170 -22.38 10.95 7.91
N ALA A 171 -21.80 9.80 8.24
CA ALA A 171 -22.03 9.10 9.50
C ALA A 171 -21.55 9.94 10.70
N MET A 172 -20.33 10.47 10.64
CA MET A 172 -19.76 11.31 11.69
C MET A 172 -20.57 12.59 11.90
N HIS A 173 -21.01 13.23 10.82
CA HIS A 173 -21.85 14.43 10.92
C HIS A 173 -23.24 14.14 11.53
N ARG A 174 -23.82 12.96 11.27
CA ARG A 174 -25.07 12.52 11.91
C ARG A 174 -24.87 12.21 13.39
N LEU A 175 -23.76 11.55 13.74
CA LEU A 175 -23.42 11.23 15.13
C LEU A 175 -23.24 12.51 15.95
N GLN A 176 -22.48 13.48 15.44
CA GLN A 176 -22.25 14.74 16.13
C GLN A 176 -23.56 15.48 16.40
N ARG A 177 -24.46 15.57 15.40
CA ARG A 177 -25.78 16.18 15.56
C ARG A 177 -26.62 15.50 16.63
N TRP A 178 -26.58 14.17 16.71
CA TRP A 178 -27.30 13.42 17.75
C TRP A 178 -26.73 13.70 19.14
N THR A 179 -25.41 13.74 19.29
CA THR A 179 -24.76 14.01 20.58
C THR A 179 -24.97 15.44 21.08
N THR A 180 -25.10 16.43 20.19
CA THR A 180 -25.32 17.84 20.57
C THR A 180 -26.80 18.18 20.80
N ALA A 181 -27.72 17.31 20.39
CA ALA A 181 -29.16 17.50 20.56
C ALA A 181 -29.70 16.92 21.90
N GLN A 182 -28.83 16.27 22.67
CA GLN A 182 -29.08 15.79 24.05
C GLN A 182 -28.46 16.76 25.04
#